data_AF-A0AAW5BA94-F1
#
_entry.id   AF-A0AAW5BA94-F1
#
_cell.length_a   1.000
_cell.length_b   1.000
_cell.length_c   1.000
_cell.angle_alpha   90.00
_cell.angle_beta   90.00
_cell.angle_gamma   90.00
#
_symmetry.space_group_name_H-M   'P 1'
#
loop_
_entity.id
_entity.type
_entity.pdbx_description
1 polymer ?
#
loop_
_entity_poly.entity_id
_entity_poly.type
_entity_poly.pdbx_seq_one_letter_code
_entity_poly.pdbx_strand_id
1 'polypeptide(L)'
;MQLGNVLVFGGTGMLAEATGWIAQHANHTIAFGRDAHKLARLTQKYEAGTKTLDYTDIGALRENIINAYKEHKEINMVVAWIHNTSPKAVSVIKDTLNQLQLHQEWTLVLIKGSSSRLSDIKETQEEKLPNCTVKEVRLGFKIEEQGSRWLTHGEISDGVIQAIRGIDKETIVGTLVPWHKRP
;
A
#
# COMPACT_ATOMS: atom_id res chain seq x y z
N MET A 1 -2.42 -6.64 -17.87
CA MET A 1 -2.55 -7.22 -16.52
C MET A 1 -3.82 -6.66 -15.92
N GLN A 2 -4.67 -7.51 -15.39
CA GLN A 2 -5.92 -7.12 -14.73
C GLN A 2 -5.75 -7.40 -13.24
N LEU A 3 -5.83 -6.37 -12.41
CA LEU A 3 -5.52 -6.46 -10.97
C LEU A 3 -6.69 -7.00 -10.13
N GLY A 4 -7.86 -7.22 -10.74
CA GLY A 4 -9.07 -7.63 -10.04
C GLY A 4 -9.59 -6.52 -9.12
N ASN A 5 -10.08 -6.88 -7.94
CA ASN A 5 -10.59 -5.92 -6.96
C ASN A 5 -9.49 -5.51 -5.98
N VAL A 6 -9.20 -4.21 -5.90
CA VAL A 6 -8.05 -3.69 -5.16
C VAL A 6 -8.48 -2.71 -4.07
N LEU A 7 -7.97 -2.94 -2.85
CA LEU A 7 -8.10 -1.99 -1.75
C LEU A 7 -6.79 -1.24 -1.55
N VAL A 8 -6.84 0.08 -1.43
CA VAL A 8 -5.65 0.91 -1.25
C VAL A 8 -5.75 1.67 0.07
N PHE A 9 -4.85 1.41 1.01
CA PHE A 9 -4.75 2.14 2.28
C PHE A 9 -3.55 3.09 2.20
N GLY A 10 -3.80 4.39 2.30
CA GLY A 10 -2.77 5.42 2.20
C GLY A 10 -2.50 5.88 0.77
N GLY A 11 -3.42 5.65 -0.17
CA GLY A 11 -3.25 5.91 -1.61
C GLY A 11 -3.27 7.38 -2.05
N THR A 12 -3.30 8.34 -1.12
CA THR A 12 -3.32 9.78 -1.46
C THR A 12 -1.92 10.39 -1.43
N GLY A 13 -1.78 11.65 -1.86
CA GLY A 13 -0.52 12.38 -1.78
C GLY A 13 0.59 11.71 -2.59
N MET A 14 1.61 11.19 -1.90
CA MET A 14 2.78 10.55 -2.51
C MET A 14 2.45 9.27 -3.31
N LEU A 15 1.33 8.58 -3.01
CA LEU A 15 0.87 7.39 -3.76
C LEU A 15 -0.29 7.68 -4.71
N ALA A 16 -0.62 8.95 -4.95
CA ALA A 16 -1.78 9.29 -5.76
C ALA A 16 -1.65 8.78 -7.20
N GLU A 17 -0.46 8.84 -7.78
CA GLU A 17 -0.20 8.37 -9.15
C GLU A 17 -0.26 6.85 -9.24
N ALA A 18 0.33 6.12 -8.28
CA ALA A 18 0.18 4.67 -8.19
C ALA A 18 -1.29 4.24 -8.04
N THR A 19 -2.06 4.94 -7.20
CA THR A 19 -3.49 4.67 -7.02
C THR A 19 -4.28 4.91 -8.30
N GLY A 20 -3.97 5.97 -9.03
CA GLY A 20 -4.56 6.22 -10.34
C GLY A 20 -4.24 5.15 -11.37
N TRP A 21 -2.98 4.71 -11.40
CA TRP A 21 -2.58 3.59 -12.26
C TRP A 21 -3.30 2.29 -11.88
N ILE A 22 -3.44 1.98 -10.58
CA ILE A 22 -4.21 0.82 -10.10
C ILE A 22 -5.66 0.91 -10.58
N ALA A 23 -6.32 2.06 -10.43
CA ALA A 23 -7.71 2.26 -10.83
C ALA A 23 -7.93 1.99 -12.34
N GLN A 24 -6.96 2.31 -13.18
CA GLN A 24 -7.01 2.05 -14.62
C GLN A 24 -6.80 0.58 -15.01
N HIS A 25 -6.25 -0.25 -14.12
CA HIS A 25 -5.88 -1.65 -14.39
C HIS A 25 -6.64 -2.66 -13.52
N ALA A 26 -7.45 -2.19 -12.58
CA ALA A 26 -8.31 -2.98 -11.70
C ALA A 26 -9.75 -3.02 -12.21
N ASN A 27 -10.51 -4.04 -11.80
CA ASN A 27 -11.96 -4.06 -12.02
C ASN A 27 -12.64 -3.01 -11.14
N HIS A 28 -12.23 -2.99 -9.87
CA HIS A 28 -12.70 -2.05 -8.87
C HIS A 28 -11.54 -1.64 -7.98
N THR A 29 -11.46 -0.34 -7.65
CA THR A 29 -10.48 0.19 -6.71
C THR A 29 -11.19 1.03 -5.67
N ILE A 30 -10.92 0.74 -4.40
CA ILE A 30 -11.36 1.58 -3.27
C ILE A 30 -10.12 2.05 -2.52
N ALA A 31 -9.86 3.36 -2.60
CA ALA A 31 -8.80 4.01 -1.85
C ALA A 31 -9.33 4.63 -0.56
N PHE A 32 -8.75 4.21 0.55
CA PHE A 32 -9.04 4.69 1.90
C PHE A 32 -8.04 5.74 2.34
N GLY A 33 -8.51 6.79 3.00
CA GLY A 33 -7.65 7.84 3.57
C GLY A 33 -8.40 8.71 4.58
N ARG A 34 -7.68 9.52 5.36
CA ARG A 34 -8.29 10.40 6.38
C ARG A 34 -8.77 11.74 5.82
N ASP A 35 -8.17 12.21 4.74
CA ASP A 35 -8.40 13.54 4.18
C ASP A 35 -9.37 13.47 3.00
N ALA A 36 -10.60 13.93 3.21
CA ALA A 36 -11.65 13.93 2.21
C ALA A 36 -11.31 14.77 0.96
N HIS A 37 -10.56 15.87 1.10
CA HIS A 37 -10.18 16.69 -0.04
C HIS A 37 -9.16 15.98 -0.93
N LYS A 38 -8.20 15.27 -0.34
CA LYS A 38 -7.23 14.47 -1.10
C LYS A 38 -7.90 13.29 -1.80
N LEU A 39 -8.89 12.67 -1.17
CA LEU A 39 -9.68 11.61 -1.77
C LEU A 39 -10.53 12.13 -2.94
N ALA A 40 -11.20 13.28 -2.79
CA ALA A 40 -11.96 13.90 -3.88
C ALA A 40 -11.09 14.18 -5.11
N ARG A 41 -9.84 14.63 -4.91
CA ARG A 41 -8.87 14.82 -6.00
C ARG A 41 -8.51 13.52 -6.71
N LEU A 42 -8.40 12.39 -5.99
CA LEU A 42 -8.17 11.08 -6.61
C LEU A 42 -9.36 10.66 -7.47
N THR A 43 -10.57 10.78 -6.94
CA THR A 43 -11.80 10.46 -7.69
C THR A 43 -11.94 11.34 -8.93
N GLN A 44 -11.72 12.65 -8.81
CA GLN A 44 -11.82 13.57 -9.95
C GLN A 44 -10.76 13.29 -11.03
N LYS A 45 -9.53 12.93 -10.63
CA LYS A 45 -8.41 12.77 -11.58
C LYS A 45 -8.34 11.39 -12.20
N TYR A 46 -8.73 10.34 -11.47
CA TYR A 46 -8.49 8.95 -11.87
C TYR A 46 -9.73 8.06 -11.79
N GLU A 47 -10.90 8.62 -11.47
CA GLU A 47 -12.16 7.88 -11.30
C GLU A 47 -12.08 6.75 -10.26
N ALA A 48 -11.10 6.83 -9.35
CA ALA A 48 -10.94 5.87 -8.27
C ALA A 48 -12.09 6.00 -7.26
N GLY A 49 -12.66 4.86 -6.86
CA GLY A 49 -13.54 4.79 -5.71
C GLY A 49 -12.77 5.22 -4.46
N THR A 50 -13.36 6.06 -3.62
CA THR A 50 -12.69 6.55 -2.41
C THR A 50 -13.60 6.52 -1.19
N LYS A 51 -13.00 6.29 -0.01
CA LYS A 51 -13.73 6.32 1.25
C LYS A 51 -12.87 6.86 2.38
N THR A 52 -13.45 7.75 3.19
CA THR A 52 -12.78 8.25 4.39
C THR A 52 -12.67 7.17 5.45
N LEU A 53 -11.48 6.97 6.00
CA LEU A 53 -11.21 5.99 7.06
C LEU A 53 -10.00 6.42 7.88
N ASP A 54 -10.15 6.39 9.21
CA ASP A 54 -9.03 6.44 10.15
C ASP A 54 -8.60 5.00 10.49
N TYR A 55 -7.34 4.67 10.22
CA TYR A 55 -6.82 3.32 10.45
C TYR A 55 -6.61 2.99 11.95
N THR A 56 -6.73 3.97 12.84
CA THR A 56 -6.76 3.75 14.29
C THR A 56 -8.10 3.21 14.76
N ASP A 57 -9.18 3.46 14.01
CA ASP A 57 -10.48 2.84 14.23
C ASP A 57 -10.49 1.44 13.60
N ILE A 58 -10.06 0.46 14.40
CA ILE A 58 -9.98 -0.94 14.00
C ILE A 58 -11.35 -1.53 13.67
N GLY A 59 -12.42 -1.05 14.32
CA GLY A 59 -13.79 -1.48 14.04
C GLY A 59 -14.22 -1.06 12.64
N ALA A 60 -14.07 0.23 12.35
CA ALA A 60 -14.37 0.79 11.03
C ALA A 60 -13.47 0.17 9.94
N LEU A 61 -12.17 -0.04 10.20
CA LEU A 61 -11.26 -0.68 9.25
C LEU A 61 -11.76 -2.07 8.84
N ARG A 62 -12.08 -2.92 9.83
CA ARG A 62 -12.60 -4.26 9.59
C ARG A 62 -13.91 -4.23 8.83
N GLU A 63 -14.85 -3.39 9.25
CA GLU A 63 -16.17 -3.30 8.63
C GLU A 63 -16.06 -2.87 7.15
N ASN A 64 -15.17 -1.93 6.84
CA ASN A 64 -14.96 -1.50 5.46
C ASN A 64 -14.41 -2.61 4.56
N ILE A 65 -13.51 -3.44 5.06
CA ILE A 65 -12.99 -4.61 4.33
C ILE A 65 -14.11 -5.63 4.10
N ILE A 66 -14.89 -5.94 5.13
CA ILE A 66 -16.04 -6.86 5.03
C ILE A 66 -17.04 -6.35 3.99
N ASN A 67 -17.36 -5.06 4.00
CA ASN A 67 -18.33 -4.49 3.07
C ASN A 67 -17.82 -4.51 1.63
N ALA A 68 -16.55 -4.15 1.39
CA ALA A 68 -15.94 -4.26 0.07
C ALA A 68 -15.94 -5.71 -0.44
N TYR A 69 -15.62 -6.68 0.43
CA TYR A 69 -15.70 -8.10 0.08
C TYR A 69 -17.13 -8.56 -0.21
N LYS A 70 -18.13 -8.12 0.57
CA LYS A 70 -19.54 -8.47 0.32
C LYS A 70 -20.03 -7.97 -1.04
N GLU A 71 -19.59 -6.78 -1.43
CA GLU A 71 -19.94 -6.10 -2.67
C GLU A 71 -19.28 -6.76 -3.89
N HIS A 72 -17.98 -7.02 -3.82
CA HIS A 72 -17.21 -7.48 -4.98
C HIS A 72 -16.87 -8.98 -4.98
N LYS A 73 -17.23 -9.70 -3.91
CA LYS A 73 -17.06 -11.16 -3.67
C LYS A 73 -15.64 -11.70 -3.62
N GLU A 74 -14.65 -10.88 -3.94
CA GLU A 74 -13.24 -11.25 -3.97
C GLU A 74 -12.40 -9.98 -3.81
N ILE A 75 -11.29 -10.06 -3.07
CA ILE A 75 -10.26 -9.01 -3.01
C ILE A 75 -8.94 -9.62 -3.48
N ASN A 76 -8.48 -9.21 -4.67
CA ASN A 76 -7.29 -9.79 -5.29
C ASN A 76 -6.00 -9.13 -4.78
N MET A 77 -6.07 -7.86 -4.40
CA MET A 77 -4.90 -7.12 -3.96
C MET A 77 -5.23 -6.08 -2.90
N VAL A 78 -4.31 -5.92 -1.95
CA VAL A 78 -4.28 -4.79 -1.04
C VAL A 78 -2.96 -4.06 -1.20
N VAL A 79 -3.01 -2.75 -1.35
CA VAL A 79 -1.82 -1.87 -1.33
C VAL A 79 -1.89 -1.03 -0.06
N ALA A 80 -0.92 -1.18 0.84
CA ALA A 80 -0.95 -0.56 2.15
C ALA A 80 0.31 0.25 2.43
N TRP A 81 0.15 1.57 2.54
CA TRP A 81 1.13 2.46 3.16
C TRP A 81 0.53 3.09 4.42
N ILE A 82 0.65 2.36 5.52
CA ILE A 82 0.09 2.76 6.80
C ILE A 82 1.24 3.14 7.74
N HIS A 83 1.19 4.36 8.27
CA HIS A 83 2.19 4.84 9.23
C HIS A 83 2.13 4.04 10.55
N ASN A 84 3.26 3.99 11.27
CA ASN A 84 3.40 3.33 12.58
C ASN A 84 2.44 3.83 13.66
N THR A 85 1.68 4.90 13.43
CA THR A 85 0.59 5.35 14.30
C THR A 85 -0.57 4.36 14.40
N SER A 86 -0.67 3.41 13.45
CA SER A 86 -1.71 2.38 13.43
C SER A 86 -1.08 0.98 13.34
N PRO A 87 -0.33 0.53 14.37
CA PRO A 87 0.50 -0.67 14.29
C PRO A 87 -0.31 -1.96 14.07
N LYS A 88 -1.59 -1.97 14.46
CA LYS A 88 -2.50 -3.12 14.30
C LYS A 88 -3.25 -3.14 12.96
N ALA A 89 -3.17 -2.09 12.14
CA ALA A 89 -4.00 -2.00 10.94
C ALA A 89 -3.65 -3.09 9.92
N VAL A 90 -2.36 -3.34 9.69
CA VAL A 90 -1.90 -4.36 8.74
C VAL A 90 -2.31 -5.76 9.20
N SER A 91 -2.18 -6.08 10.50
CA SER A 91 -2.61 -7.38 11.02
C SER A 91 -4.13 -7.56 10.89
N VAL A 92 -4.91 -6.52 11.17
CA VAL A 92 -6.37 -6.55 11.00
C VAL A 92 -6.77 -6.77 9.54
N ILE A 93 -6.08 -6.14 8.58
CA ILE A 93 -6.30 -6.37 7.15
C ILE A 93 -6.07 -7.85 6.81
N LYS A 94 -4.92 -8.39 7.21
CA LYS A 94 -4.54 -9.79 6.97
C LYS A 94 -5.54 -10.76 7.57
N ASP A 95 -5.84 -10.61 8.86
CA ASP A 95 -6.75 -11.49 9.60
C ASP A 95 -8.15 -11.48 8.99
N THR A 96 -8.65 -10.29 8.64
CA THR A 96 -9.99 -10.13 8.08
C THR A 96 -10.09 -10.80 6.70
N LEU A 97 -9.13 -10.56 5.80
CA LEU A 97 -9.15 -11.19 4.47
C LEU A 97 -8.89 -12.69 4.53
N ASN A 98 -7.99 -13.15 5.40
CA ASN A 98 -7.76 -14.57 5.59
C ASN A 98 -9.04 -15.30 6.04
N GLN A 99 -9.86 -14.66 6.90
CA GLN A 99 -11.16 -15.22 7.31
C GLN A 99 -12.22 -15.19 6.21
N LEU A 100 -12.26 -14.13 5.40
CA LEU A 100 -13.30 -13.93 4.38
C LEU A 100 -13.10 -14.78 3.12
N GLN A 101 -11.84 -15.00 2.71
CA GLN A 101 -11.51 -15.62 1.43
C GLN A 101 -10.42 -16.71 1.54
N LEU A 102 -10.59 -17.63 2.51
CA LEU A 102 -9.66 -18.73 2.85
C LEU A 102 -9.08 -19.52 1.66
N HIS A 103 -9.84 -19.65 0.57
CA HIS A 103 -9.46 -20.46 -0.60
C HIS A 103 -9.10 -19.62 -1.85
N GLN A 104 -8.99 -18.30 -1.70
CA GLN A 104 -8.63 -17.40 -2.78
C GLN A 104 -7.27 -16.75 -2.48
N GLU A 105 -6.38 -16.86 -3.46
CA GLU A 105 -5.08 -16.20 -3.42
C GLU A 105 -5.24 -14.69 -3.56
N TRP A 106 -4.50 -13.94 -2.76
CA TRP A 106 -4.43 -12.49 -2.88
C TRP A 106 -3.02 -11.97 -2.61
N THR A 107 -2.78 -10.73 -3.00
CA THR A 107 -1.48 -10.08 -2.81
C THR A 107 -1.58 -8.91 -1.87
N LEU A 108 -0.72 -8.86 -0.86
CA LEU A 108 -0.49 -7.67 -0.03
C LEU A 108 0.79 -6.97 -0.49
N VAL A 109 0.65 -5.76 -1.03
CA VAL A 109 1.78 -4.85 -1.29
C VAL A 109 1.94 -3.90 -0.11
N LEU A 110 2.94 -4.16 0.73
CA LEU A 110 3.24 -3.40 1.93
C LEU A 110 4.34 -2.38 1.68
N ILE A 111 4.03 -1.09 1.80
CA ILE A 111 5.01 -0.01 1.64
C ILE A 111 5.60 0.39 2.99
N LYS A 112 6.93 0.43 3.06
CA LYS A 112 7.75 0.85 4.21
C LYS A 112 8.66 2.00 3.80
N GLY A 113 8.98 2.92 4.71
CA GLY A 113 9.97 3.96 4.45
C GLY A 113 9.73 5.31 5.14
N SER A 114 8.56 5.49 5.75
CA SER A 114 8.29 6.65 6.62
C SER A 114 8.92 6.54 8.02
N SER A 115 9.64 5.45 8.32
CA SER A 115 10.30 5.26 9.63
C SER A 115 11.60 6.05 9.72
N SER A 116 11.89 6.58 10.91
CA SER A 116 13.19 7.13 11.28
C SER A 116 14.25 6.06 11.59
N ARG A 117 13.86 4.77 11.60
CA ARG A 117 14.76 3.64 11.88
C ARG A 117 14.86 2.69 10.69
N LEU A 118 16.09 2.38 10.31
CA LEU A 118 16.39 1.44 9.23
C LEU A 118 15.93 0.00 9.53
N SER A 119 15.98 -0.41 10.81
CA SER A 119 15.50 -1.72 11.26
C SER A 119 14.05 -1.96 10.87
N ASP A 120 13.20 -0.97 11.12
CA ASP A 120 11.75 -1.05 10.89
C ASP A 120 11.43 -1.14 9.38
N ILE A 121 12.34 -0.66 8.52
CA ILE A 121 12.22 -0.75 7.05
C ILE A 121 12.72 -2.11 6.55
N LYS A 122 13.77 -2.67 7.17
CA LYS A 122 14.40 -3.94 6.78
C LYS A 122 13.73 -5.17 7.37
N GLU A 123 12.98 -5.04 8.46
CA GLU A 123 12.30 -6.15 9.12
C GLU A 123 11.24 -6.73 8.18
N THR A 124 11.48 -7.92 7.65
CA THR A 124 10.52 -8.62 6.77
C THR A 124 9.41 -9.24 7.61
N GLN A 125 8.14 -9.06 7.22
CA GLN A 125 7.05 -9.80 7.86
C GLN A 125 6.97 -11.22 7.27
N GLU A 126 7.65 -12.18 7.91
CA GLU A 126 7.64 -13.60 7.51
C GLU A 126 6.39 -14.38 7.97
N GLU A 127 5.27 -13.71 8.22
CA GLU A 127 4.03 -14.40 8.56
C GLU A 127 3.56 -15.27 7.38
N LYS A 128 3.57 -16.59 7.59
CA LYS A 128 2.98 -17.55 6.65
C LYS A 128 1.46 -17.42 6.66
N LEU A 129 0.96 -16.52 5.82
CA LEU A 129 -0.45 -16.49 5.44
C LEU A 129 -0.63 -17.43 4.24
N PRO A 130 -1.40 -18.53 4.37
CA PRO A 130 -1.39 -19.61 3.40
C PRO A 130 -1.88 -19.22 1.99
N ASN A 131 -2.74 -18.20 1.89
CA ASN A 131 -3.35 -17.71 0.64
C ASN A 131 -2.96 -16.25 0.31
N CYS A 132 -1.88 -15.72 0.91
CA CYS A 132 -1.46 -14.33 0.73
C CYS A 132 0.00 -14.24 0.31
N THR A 133 0.24 -13.69 -0.87
CA THR A 133 1.58 -13.28 -1.28
C THR A 133 1.87 -11.88 -0.76
N VAL A 134 2.85 -11.76 0.14
CA VAL A 134 3.32 -10.44 0.62
C VAL A 134 4.46 -9.96 -0.26
N LYS A 135 4.33 -8.74 -0.80
CA LYS A 135 5.37 -7.98 -1.49
C LYS A 135 5.68 -6.72 -0.70
N GLU A 136 6.95 -6.46 -0.43
CA GLU A 136 7.39 -5.29 0.32
C GLU A 136 8.02 -4.25 -0.62
N VAL A 137 7.57 -3.00 -0.49
CA VAL A 137 8.21 -1.85 -1.13
C VAL A 137 8.93 -1.04 -0.07
N ARG A 138 10.26 -0.97 -0.17
CA ARG A 138 11.11 -0.26 0.79
C ARG A 138 11.57 1.05 0.17
N LEU A 139 10.98 2.15 0.61
CA LEU A 139 11.32 3.49 0.19
C LEU A 139 12.58 3.96 0.92
N GLY A 140 13.61 4.28 0.14
CA GLY A 140 14.84 4.87 0.61
C GLY A 140 14.97 6.34 0.21
N PHE A 141 16.18 6.73 -0.16
CA PHE A 141 16.53 8.07 -0.63
C PHE A 141 17.46 7.94 -1.85
N LYS A 142 17.75 9.06 -2.53
CA LYS A 142 18.76 9.08 -3.59
C LYS A 142 20.00 9.85 -3.12
N ILE A 143 21.16 9.33 -3.48
CA ILE A 143 22.45 10.00 -3.29
C ILE A 143 22.75 10.74 -4.59
N GLU A 144 23.09 12.00 -4.46
CA GLU A 144 23.46 12.90 -5.54
C GLU A 144 24.88 13.44 -5.29
N GLU A 145 25.47 14.11 -6.28
CA GLU A 145 26.84 14.63 -6.18
C GLU A 145 27.01 15.58 -4.97
N GLN A 146 25.98 16.38 -4.67
CA GLN A 146 26.01 17.38 -3.58
C GLN A 146 25.35 16.92 -2.28
N GLY A 147 25.00 15.63 -2.16
CA GLY A 147 24.40 15.10 -0.93
C GLY A 147 23.37 14.01 -1.18
N SER A 148 22.18 14.18 -0.62
CA SER A 148 21.09 13.23 -0.76
C SER A 148 19.75 13.94 -0.70
N ARG A 149 18.73 13.31 -1.26
CA ARG A 149 17.36 13.80 -1.22
C ARG A 149 16.37 12.68 -1.05
N TRP A 150 15.21 13.04 -0.52
CA TRP A 150 14.08 12.13 -0.46
C TRP A 150 13.58 11.79 -1.87
N LEU A 151 12.86 10.68 -1.98
CA LEU A 151 12.22 10.28 -3.22
C LEU A 151 11.09 11.25 -3.58
N THR A 152 10.95 11.52 -4.88
CA THR A 152 9.80 12.26 -5.41
C THR A 152 8.54 11.38 -5.39
N HIS A 153 7.37 12.01 -5.53
CA HIS A 153 6.09 11.29 -5.59
C HIS A 153 6.05 10.30 -6.76
N GLY A 154 6.59 10.69 -7.92
CA GLY A 154 6.70 9.84 -9.10
C GLY A 154 7.61 8.64 -8.84
N GLU A 155 8.80 8.85 -8.26
CA GLU A 155 9.71 7.75 -7.92
C GLU A 155 9.07 6.74 -6.94
N ILE A 156 8.32 7.22 -5.95
CA ILE A 156 7.58 6.37 -5.01
C ILE A 156 6.50 5.59 -5.76
N SER A 157 5.69 6.27 -6.57
CA SER A 157 4.58 5.65 -7.30
C SER A 157 5.08 4.62 -8.32
N ASP A 158 6.11 4.95 -9.10
CA ASP A 158 6.74 4.04 -10.06
C ASP A 158 7.31 2.80 -9.38
N GLY A 159 7.96 2.96 -8.23
CA GLY A 159 8.47 1.84 -7.44
C GLY A 159 7.36 0.90 -6.93
N VAL A 160 6.21 1.45 -6.52
CA VAL A 160 5.05 0.64 -6.14
C VAL A 160 4.43 -0.07 -7.35
N ILE A 161 4.29 0.61 -8.49
CA ILE A 161 3.81 0.00 -9.73
C ILE A 161 4.76 -1.12 -10.18
N GLN A 162 6.06 -0.92 -10.08
CA GLN A 162 7.06 -1.94 -10.38
C GLN A 162 6.89 -3.17 -9.48
N ALA A 163 6.71 -2.99 -8.17
CA ALA A 163 6.48 -4.10 -7.25
C ALA A 163 5.18 -4.87 -7.57
N ILE A 164 4.12 -4.15 -7.93
CA ILE A 164 2.85 -4.75 -8.35
C ILE A 164 3.07 -5.64 -9.59
N ARG A 165 3.77 -5.12 -10.60
CA ARG A 165 4.04 -5.80 -11.89
C ARG A 165 5.06 -6.93 -11.79
N GLY A 166 6.03 -6.80 -10.89
CA GLY A 166 7.15 -7.74 -10.75
C GLY A 166 6.76 -9.06 -10.09
N ILE A 167 7.68 -10.02 -10.09
CA ILE A 167 7.54 -11.27 -9.33
C ILE A 167 8.24 -11.21 -7.97
N ASP A 168 9.09 -10.20 -7.76
CA ASP A 168 9.91 -10.07 -6.57
C ASP A 168 9.06 -9.78 -5.34
N LYS A 169 9.42 -10.43 -4.22
CA LYS A 169 8.80 -10.17 -2.92
C LYS A 169 9.31 -8.89 -2.28
N GLU A 170 10.41 -8.32 -2.77
CA GLU A 170 10.99 -7.09 -2.26
C GLU A 170 11.35 -6.16 -3.42
N THR A 171 11.01 -4.89 -3.28
CA THR A 171 11.39 -3.82 -4.21
C THR A 171 11.93 -2.65 -3.40
N ILE A 172 13.19 -2.28 -3.63
CA ILE A 172 13.81 -1.11 -3.01
C ILE A 172 13.73 0.07 -3.99
N VAL A 173 13.20 1.19 -3.52
CA VAL A 173 13.13 2.44 -4.30
C VAL A 173 14.22 3.39 -3.79
N GLY A 174 15.19 3.73 -4.64
CA GLY A 174 16.39 4.46 -4.23
C GLY A 174 17.41 3.57 -3.52
N THR A 175 18.03 4.08 -2.46
CA THR A 175 18.94 3.34 -1.58
C THR A 175 18.55 3.47 -0.11
N LEU A 176 18.79 2.42 0.66
CA LEU A 176 18.66 2.42 2.12
C LEU A 176 20.00 2.70 2.83
N VAL A 177 21.12 2.65 2.10
CA VAL A 177 22.46 2.77 2.67
C VAL A 177 23.39 3.66 1.81
N PRO A 178 24.37 4.33 2.44
CA PRO A 178 24.63 4.35 3.88
C PRO A 178 23.62 5.24 4.64
N TRP A 179 23.08 4.74 5.77
CA TRP A 179 21.97 5.39 6.49
C TRP A 179 22.29 6.79 6.99
N HIS A 180 23.54 7.08 7.31
CA HIS A 180 23.98 8.42 7.73
C HIS A 180 23.85 9.47 6.62
N LYS A 181 23.66 9.06 5.36
CA LYS A 181 23.35 9.96 4.24
C LYS A 181 21.85 10.13 4.02
N ARG A 182 20.98 9.58 4.87
CA ARG A 182 19.53 9.85 4.74
C ARG A 182 19.29 11.34 5.04
N PRO A 183 18.55 12.06 4.18
CA PRO A 183 18.21 13.46 4.41
C PRO A 183 17.24 13.65 5.59
#